data_AF-A0A7X8YE82-F1
#
_entry.id   AF-A0A7X8YE82-F1
#
_cell.length_a   1.000
_cell.length_b   1.000
_cell.length_c   1.000
_cell.angle_alpha   90.00
_cell.angle_beta   90.00
_cell.angle_gamma   90.00
#
_symmetry.space_group_name_H-M   'P 1'
#
loop_
_entity.id
_entity.type
_entity.pdbx_description
1 polymer ?
#
loop_
_entity_poly.entity_id
_entity_poly.type
_entity_poly.pdbx_seq_one_letter_code
_entity_poly.pdbx_strand_id
1 'polypeptide(L)'
;MTDEELIAAFEPAMLGLLPAEGQPVHAESLLALCLADGLLEVMQWAKEGTGADPAASMWLGALRWHRLITGAFPAGAPEPVARPTDHALGLILSSGGAEIVPGSAESSLAGLASGAMGTRAEPAQPEAQEDAALTRVLPISLAPYVDDQLRQDWAEEAICLTHGHPQLREEARRRATLRPAPEEAGPRHQLLGVVVEDLVKRWKAATT
;
A
#
# COMPACT_ATOMS: atom_id res chain seq x y z
N MET A 1 -13.07 -1.77 -16.76
CA MET A 1 -14.05 -1.41 -15.73
C MET A 1 -14.31 0.07 -15.88
N THR A 2 -15.54 0.54 -15.67
CA THR A 2 -15.79 1.98 -15.52
C THR A 2 -15.13 2.48 -14.23
N ASP A 3 -14.93 3.79 -14.09
CA ASP A 3 -14.42 4.36 -12.83
C ASP A 3 -15.33 4.03 -11.65
N GLU A 4 -16.66 4.01 -11.86
CA GLU A 4 -17.64 3.58 -10.86
C GLU A 4 -17.40 2.13 -10.40
N GLU A 5 -17.11 1.22 -11.33
CA GLU A 5 -16.79 -0.17 -11.02
C GLU A 5 -15.47 -0.29 -10.24
N LEU A 6 -14.44 0.51 -10.57
CA LEU A 6 -13.17 0.54 -9.84
C LEU A 6 -13.37 1.03 -8.39
N ILE A 7 -14.13 2.12 -8.22
CA ILE A 7 -14.48 2.68 -6.91
C ILE A 7 -15.26 1.64 -6.08
N ALA A 8 -16.21 0.94 -6.70
CA ALA A 8 -16.99 -0.10 -6.02
C ALA A 8 -16.15 -1.33 -5.64
N ALA A 9 -15.13 -1.68 -6.44
CA ALA A 9 -14.25 -2.81 -6.19
C ALA A 9 -13.18 -2.54 -5.12
N PHE A 10 -12.92 -1.28 -4.76
CA PHE A 10 -11.90 -0.92 -3.77
C PHE A 10 -12.11 -1.62 -2.42
N GLU A 11 -13.32 -1.53 -1.87
CA GLU A 11 -13.65 -2.13 -0.56
C GLU A 11 -13.44 -3.65 -0.48
N PRO A 12 -14.07 -4.48 -1.34
CA PRO A 12 -13.86 -5.93 -1.28
C PRO A 12 -12.41 -6.33 -1.55
N ALA A 13 -11.69 -5.60 -2.41
CA ALA A 13 -10.27 -5.88 -2.66
C ALA A 13 -9.39 -5.57 -1.45
N MET A 14 -9.57 -4.43 -0.80
CA MET A 14 -8.80 -4.07 0.39
C MET A 14 -9.12 -4.99 1.59
N LEU A 15 -10.35 -5.45 1.72
CA LEU A 15 -10.71 -6.50 2.70
C LEU A 15 -10.02 -7.84 2.41
N GLY A 16 -9.76 -8.15 1.14
CA GLY A 16 -9.03 -9.34 0.71
C GLY A 16 -7.57 -9.40 1.16
N LEU A 17 -6.96 -8.26 1.46
CA LEU A 17 -5.61 -8.18 2.04
C LEU A 17 -5.56 -8.68 3.48
N LEU A 18 -6.72 -8.73 4.15
CA LEU A 18 -6.81 -9.05 5.57
C LEU A 18 -6.89 -10.57 5.76
N PRO A 19 -6.12 -11.11 6.72
CA PRO A 19 -6.24 -12.51 7.05
C PRO A 19 -7.60 -12.79 7.71
N ALA A 20 -7.93 -14.08 7.83
CA ALA A 20 -9.08 -14.50 8.61
C ALA A 20 -8.91 -14.13 10.09
N GLU A 21 -10.01 -14.13 10.85
CA GLU A 21 -9.99 -13.83 12.27
C GLU A 21 -9.06 -14.81 13.03
N GLY A 22 -8.23 -14.25 13.93
CA GLY A 22 -7.26 -15.01 14.73
C GLY A 22 -6.05 -15.54 13.96
N GLN A 23 -5.91 -15.23 12.67
CA GLN A 23 -4.71 -15.58 11.90
C GLN A 23 -3.67 -14.44 11.97
N PRO A 24 -2.36 -14.78 11.97
CA PRO A 24 -1.31 -13.78 11.96
C PRO A 24 -1.33 -12.97 10.66
N VAL A 25 -0.91 -11.71 10.75
CA VAL A 25 -0.92 -10.73 9.68
C VAL A 25 0.46 -10.67 9.04
N HIS A 26 0.51 -10.81 7.71
CA HIS A 26 1.74 -10.56 6.97
C HIS A 26 2.01 -9.05 6.91
N ALA A 27 3.23 -8.59 7.25
CA ALA A 27 3.52 -7.16 7.31
C ALA A 27 3.32 -6.42 5.97
N GLU A 28 3.51 -7.09 4.83
CA GLU A 28 3.20 -6.52 3.49
C GLU A 28 1.71 -6.15 3.32
N SER A 29 0.77 -6.84 3.99
CA SER A 29 -0.64 -6.43 3.96
C SER A 29 -0.81 -5.04 4.56
N LEU A 30 -0.12 -4.76 5.68
CA LEU A 30 -0.14 -3.43 6.30
C LEU A 30 0.58 -2.38 5.44
N LEU A 31 1.66 -2.77 4.77
CA LEU A 31 2.35 -1.89 3.81
C LEU A 31 1.41 -1.49 2.67
N ALA A 32 0.66 -2.45 2.12
CA ALA A 32 -0.35 -2.19 1.09
C ALA A 32 -1.44 -1.21 1.57
N LEU A 33 -1.92 -1.32 2.81
CA LEU A 33 -2.86 -0.35 3.40
C LEU A 33 -2.25 1.06 3.49
N CYS A 34 -0.98 1.16 3.91
CA CYS A 34 -0.30 2.46 4.02
C CYS A 34 -0.01 3.09 2.65
N LEU A 35 0.31 2.28 1.64
CA LEU A 35 0.46 2.74 0.25
C LEU A 35 -0.87 3.18 -0.35
N ALA A 36 -1.97 2.46 -0.06
CA ALA A 36 -3.30 2.89 -0.45
C ALA A 36 -3.68 4.25 0.14
N ASP A 37 -3.29 4.51 1.39
CA ASP A 37 -3.49 5.82 2.03
C ASP A 37 -2.61 6.93 1.41
N GLY A 38 -1.37 6.58 1.03
CA GLY A 38 -0.49 7.48 0.27
C GLY A 38 -1.06 7.82 -1.13
N LEU A 39 -1.61 6.83 -1.83
CA LEU A 39 -2.27 7.03 -3.12
C LEU A 39 -3.56 7.87 -2.97
N LEU A 40 -4.29 7.66 -1.88
CA LEU A 40 -5.46 8.48 -1.56
C LEU A 40 -5.13 9.96 -1.38
N GLU A 41 -3.97 10.29 -0.81
CA GLU A 41 -3.50 11.68 -0.71
C GLU A 41 -3.36 12.34 -2.08
N VAL A 42 -2.86 11.61 -3.08
CA VAL A 42 -2.77 12.07 -4.48
C VAL A 42 -4.15 12.46 -5.00
N MET A 43 -5.15 11.60 -4.80
CA MET A 43 -6.51 11.83 -5.29
C MET A 43 -7.20 12.97 -4.55
N GLN A 44 -6.94 13.11 -3.24
CA GLN A 44 -7.46 14.23 -2.45
C GLN A 44 -6.94 15.56 -2.97
N TRP A 45 -5.63 15.68 -3.20
CA TRP A 45 -5.06 16.90 -3.76
C TRP A 45 -5.55 17.15 -5.18
N ALA A 46 -5.64 16.11 -6.01
CA ALA A 46 -6.16 16.23 -7.38
C ALA A 46 -7.60 16.77 -7.39
N LYS A 47 -8.46 16.31 -6.48
CA LYS A 47 -9.82 16.82 -6.28
C LYS A 47 -9.84 18.31 -5.88
N GLU A 48 -8.84 18.75 -5.12
CA GLU A 48 -8.65 20.16 -4.76
C GLU A 48 -7.96 20.99 -5.87
N GLY A 49 -7.68 20.40 -7.03
CA GLY A 49 -7.02 21.05 -8.16
C GLY A 49 -5.51 21.18 -8.03
N THR A 50 -4.90 20.45 -7.09
CA THR A 50 -3.45 20.44 -6.83
C THR A 50 -2.84 19.11 -7.23
N GLY A 51 -1.75 19.13 -8.00
CA GLY A 51 -1.02 17.90 -8.34
C GLY A 51 -0.18 17.40 -7.16
N ALA A 52 -0.12 16.08 -6.99
CA ALA A 52 0.81 15.40 -6.08
C ALA A 52 1.66 14.42 -6.88
N ASP A 53 2.89 14.15 -6.42
CA ASP A 53 3.70 13.07 -6.95
C ASP A 53 3.26 11.73 -6.34
N PRO A 54 2.79 10.75 -7.14
CA PRO A 54 2.28 9.48 -6.62
C PRO A 54 3.36 8.60 -5.99
N ALA A 55 4.56 8.56 -6.57
CA ALA A 55 5.67 7.76 -6.04
C ALA A 55 6.11 8.30 -4.67
N ALA A 56 6.24 9.62 -4.53
CA ALA A 56 6.57 10.27 -3.27
C ALA A 56 5.48 10.04 -2.22
N SER A 57 4.20 10.16 -2.60
CA SER A 57 3.08 9.96 -1.67
C SER A 57 3.02 8.51 -1.16
N MET A 58 3.23 7.54 -2.04
CA MET A 58 3.36 6.12 -1.67
C MET A 58 4.60 5.84 -0.81
N TRP A 59 5.73 6.51 -1.10
CA TRP A 59 6.94 6.41 -0.29
C TRP A 59 6.75 6.95 1.13
N LEU A 60 6.09 8.09 1.29
CA LEU A 60 5.70 8.60 2.62
C LEU A 60 4.77 7.61 3.36
N GLY A 61 3.85 6.95 2.63
CA GLY A 61 3.09 5.80 3.14
C GLY A 61 3.98 4.66 3.62
N ALA A 62 4.98 4.28 2.84
CA ALA A 62 5.94 3.23 3.20
C ALA A 62 6.77 3.59 4.44
N LEU A 63 7.16 4.86 4.60
CA LEU A 63 7.88 5.34 5.79
C LEU A 63 7.00 5.30 7.05
N ARG A 64 5.71 5.62 6.94
CA ARG A 64 4.75 5.44 8.04
C ARG A 64 4.65 3.97 8.44
N TRP A 65 4.56 3.07 7.46
CA TRP A 65 4.62 1.62 7.70
C TRP A 65 5.92 1.18 8.37
N HIS A 66 7.08 1.67 7.90
CA HIS A 66 8.37 1.37 8.53
C HIS A 66 8.36 1.74 10.02
N ARG A 67 7.85 2.94 10.35
CA ARG A 67 7.71 3.36 11.75
C ARG A 67 6.72 2.51 12.52
N LEU A 68 5.62 2.05 11.92
CA LEU A 68 4.68 1.13 12.57
C LEU A 68 5.35 -0.18 12.98
N ILE A 69 6.21 -0.73 12.13
CA ILE A 69 6.85 -2.03 12.37
C ILE A 69 8.09 -1.90 13.28
N THR A 70 8.89 -0.84 13.12
CA THR A 70 10.18 -0.70 13.81
C THR A 70 10.16 0.26 14.99
N GLY A 71 9.10 1.06 15.14
CA GLY A 71 8.97 2.11 16.15
C GLY A 71 9.60 3.45 15.77
N ALA A 72 10.35 3.54 14.66
CA ALA A 72 11.02 4.78 14.24
C ALA A 72 11.06 4.93 12.71
N PHE A 73 11.26 6.16 12.24
CA PHE A 73 11.59 6.40 10.83
C PHE A 73 13.06 6.02 10.55
N PRO A 74 13.41 5.63 9.31
CA PRO A 74 14.80 5.44 8.92
C PRO A 74 15.62 6.72 9.12
N ALA A 75 16.91 6.57 9.46
CA ALA A 75 17.77 7.73 9.66
C ALA A 75 17.91 8.55 8.38
N GLY A 76 17.70 9.87 8.48
CA GLY A 76 17.81 10.79 7.33
C GLY A 76 16.60 10.80 6.39
N ALA A 77 15.61 9.93 6.61
CA ALA A 77 14.33 9.99 5.91
C ALA A 77 13.51 11.21 6.38
N PRO A 78 12.62 11.76 5.54
CA PRO A 78 11.62 12.70 6.01
C PRO A 78 10.67 12.03 7.01
N GLU A 79 10.15 12.81 7.95
CA GLU A 79 9.09 12.36 8.85
C GLU A 79 7.73 12.77 8.29
N PRO A 80 7.00 11.87 7.60
CA PRO A 80 5.69 12.17 7.07
C PRO A 80 4.69 12.50 8.18
N VAL A 81 3.80 13.44 7.89
CA VAL A 81 2.67 13.77 8.76
C VAL A 81 1.83 12.51 9.01
N ALA A 82 1.43 12.29 10.26
CA ALA A 82 0.62 11.14 10.63
C ALA A 82 -0.76 11.20 9.96
N ARG A 83 -1.27 10.05 9.52
CA ARG A 83 -2.60 9.88 8.92
C ARG A 83 -3.50 8.99 9.78
N PRO A 84 -4.83 9.03 9.57
CA PRO A 84 -5.77 8.18 10.31
C PRO A 84 -5.41 6.69 10.24
N THR A 85 -4.97 6.21 9.08
CA THR A 85 -4.52 4.82 8.87
C THR A 85 -3.37 4.47 9.82
N ASP A 86 -2.34 5.31 9.90
CA ASP A 86 -1.17 5.08 10.77
C ASP A 86 -1.58 5.02 12.24
N HIS A 87 -2.45 5.93 12.67
CA HIS A 87 -2.90 5.99 14.05
C HIS A 87 -3.67 4.72 14.43
N ALA A 88 -4.63 4.31 13.60
CA ALA A 88 -5.43 3.13 13.84
C ALA A 88 -4.57 1.85 13.86
N LEU A 89 -3.68 1.69 12.87
CA LEU A 89 -2.75 0.56 12.84
C LEU A 89 -1.82 0.55 14.07
N GLY A 90 -1.31 1.71 14.48
CA GLY A 90 -0.48 1.83 15.68
C GLY A 90 -1.21 1.40 16.96
N LEU A 91 -2.49 1.77 17.11
CA LEU A 91 -3.31 1.32 18.25
C LEU A 91 -3.56 -0.19 18.22
N ILE A 92 -3.86 -0.76 17.04
CA ILE A 92 -4.09 -2.20 16.89
C ILE A 92 -2.84 -2.99 17.25
N LEU A 93 -1.68 -2.60 16.73
CA LEU A 93 -0.42 -3.30 17.00
C LEU A 93 0.02 -3.15 18.45
N SER A 94 -0.04 -1.93 19.02
CA SER A 94 0.37 -1.69 20.41
C SER A 94 -0.53 -2.34 21.46
N SER A 95 -1.81 -2.59 21.14
CA SER A 95 -2.74 -3.33 22.00
C SER A 95 -2.64 -4.86 21.87
N GLY A 96 -1.80 -5.37 20.96
CA GLY A 96 -1.76 -6.80 20.62
C GLY A 96 -2.99 -7.27 19.86
N GLY A 97 -3.75 -6.35 19.27
CA GLY A 97 -4.96 -6.63 18.50
C GLY A 97 -4.69 -7.29 17.14
N ALA A 98 -3.43 -7.33 16.70
CA ALA A 98 -2.97 -8.10 15.55
C ALA A 98 -1.56 -8.63 15.81
N GLU A 99 -1.32 -9.92 15.54
CA GLU A 99 0.00 -10.53 15.59
C GLU A 99 0.64 -10.49 14.20
N ILE A 100 1.85 -9.96 14.08
CA ILE A 100 2.58 -9.90 12.80
C ILE A 100 3.43 -11.16 12.64
N VAL A 101 3.40 -11.76 11.45
CA VAL A 101 4.27 -12.90 11.12
C VAL A 101 5.74 -12.49 11.30
N PRO A 102 6.52 -13.18 12.15
CA PRO A 102 7.93 -12.87 12.36
C PRO A 102 8.72 -12.91 11.05
N GLY A 103 9.59 -11.92 10.83
CA GLY A 103 10.42 -11.82 9.62
C GLY A 103 9.65 -11.51 8.32
N SER A 104 8.33 -11.28 8.39
CA SER A 104 7.59 -10.83 7.21
C SER A 104 8.06 -9.44 6.79
N ALA A 105 8.26 -9.25 5.49
CA ALA A 105 8.70 -8.00 4.88
C ALA A 105 10.13 -7.51 5.26
N GLU A 106 11.05 -8.41 5.66
CA GLU A 106 12.46 -8.05 5.94
C GLU A 106 13.12 -7.29 4.79
N SER A 107 12.96 -7.75 3.55
CA SER A 107 13.49 -7.07 2.36
C SER A 107 12.88 -5.69 2.16
N SER A 108 11.58 -5.51 2.47
CA SER A 108 10.93 -4.20 2.42
C SER A 108 11.46 -3.23 3.49
N LEU A 109 11.67 -3.71 4.72
CA LEU A 109 12.29 -2.92 5.78
C LEU A 109 13.72 -2.52 5.40
N ALA A 110 14.51 -3.48 4.91
CA ALA A 110 15.88 -3.24 4.48
C ALA A 110 15.96 -2.23 3.32
N GLY A 111 15.02 -2.29 2.36
CA GLY A 111 14.95 -1.33 1.25
C GLY A 111 14.66 0.11 1.71
N LEU A 112 13.84 0.29 2.76
CA LEU A 112 13.54 1.62 3.32
C LEU A 112 14.61 2.13 4.29
N ALA A 113 15.46 1.26 4.82
CA ALA A 113 16.39 1.58 5.90
C ALA A 113 17.40 2.69 5.56
N SER A 114 17.70 2.91 4.28
CA SER A 114 18.59 3.98 3.82
C SER A 114 17.98 5.38 3.98
N GLY A 115 16.64 5.48 4.09
CA GLY A 115 15.92 6.73 4.08
C GLY A 115 15.89 7.45 2.72
N ALA A 116 16.47 6.87 1.67
CA ALA A 116 16.35 7.35 0.30
C ALA A 116 15.11 6.76 -0.38
N MET A 117 14.47 7.53 -1.26
CA MET A 117 13.36 7.03 -2.07
C MET A 117 13.91 6.20 -3.23
N GLY A 118 13.58 4.90 -3.26
CA GLY A 118 13.92 4.03 -4.39
C GLY A 118 13.21 4.48 -5.67
N THR A 119 13.88 4.34 -6.82
CA THR A 119 13.37 4.77 -8.13
C THR A 119 13.56 3.67 -9.18
N ARG A 120 12.96 3.82 -10.38
CA ARG A 120 13.20 2.85 -11.48
C ARG A 120 14.67 2.75 -11.90
N ALA A 121 15.40 3.86 -11.80
CA ALA A 121 16.81 3.94 -12.16
C ALA A 121 17.72 3.40 -11.05
N GLU A 122 17.31 3.57 -9.80
CA GLU A 122 18.04 3.15 -8.61
C GLU A 122 17.05 2.56 -7.59
N PRO A 123 16.60 1.31 -7.81
CA PRO A 123 15.65 0.67 -6.91
C PRO A 123 16.35 0.21 -5.63
N ALA A 124 15.62 0.19 -4.51
CA ALA A 124 16.24 0.00 -3.20
C ALA A 124 16.90 -1.38 -2.99
N GLN A 125 16.28 -2.46 -3.48
CA GLN A 125 16.80 -3.83 -3.39
C GLN A 125 16.68 -4.55 -4.75
N PRO A 126 17.61 -4.35 -5.69
CA PRO A 126 17.51 -4.88 -7.06
C PRO A 126 17.52 -6.42 -7.14
N GLU A 127 18.04 -7.10 -6.13
CA GLU A 127 18.17 -8.57 -6.12
C GLU A 127 17.03 -9.28 -5.38
N ALA A 128 16.20 -8.54 -4.63
CA ALA A 128 15.11 -9.08 -3.83
C ALA A 128 13.93 -9.54 -4.71
N GLN A 129 13.47 -10.78 -4.51
CA GLN A 129 12.57 -11.51 -5.41
C GLN A 129 11.26 -11.97 -4.73
N GLU A 130 10.98 -11.46 -3.54
CA GLU A 130 9.84 -11.89 -2.73
C GLU A 130 8.51 -11.41 -3.35
N ASP A 131 7.73 -12.36 -3.87
CA ASP A 131 6.41 -12.09 -4.49
C ASP A 131 5.42 -11.36 -3.57
N ALA A 132 5.61 -11.47 -2.25
CA ALA A 132 4.77 -10.77 -1.27
C ALA A 132 4.77 -9.24 -1.49
N ALA A 133 5.85 -8.67 -2.05
CA ALA A 133 5.93 -7.27 -2.43
C ALA A 133 4.84 -6.85 -3.43
N LEU A 134 4.36 -7.76 -4.28
CA LEU A 134 3.33 -7.49 -5.29
C LEU A 134 1.95 -7.21 -4.69
N THR A 135 1.74 -7.54 -3.41
CA THR A 135 0.49 -7.26 -2.67
C THR A 135 0.13 -5.78 -2.72
N ARG A 136 1.15 -4.90 -2.67
CA ARG A 136 0.98 -3.44 -2.64
C ARG A 136 0.49 -2.84 -3.96
N VAL A 137 0.45 -3.62 -5.04
CA VAL A 137 -0.05 -3.20 -6.35
C VAL A 137 -1.58 -3.13 -6.38
N LEU A 138 -2.25 -3.87 -5.49
CA LEU A 138 -3.71 -3.94 -5.44
C LEU A 138 -4.42 -2.57 -5.40
N PRO A 139 -4.11 -1.64 -4.47
CA PRO A 139 -4.76 -0.33 -4.47
C PRO A 139 -4.51 0.48 -5.74
N ILE A 140 -3.34 0.32 -6.39
CA ILE A 140 -2.98 1.02 -7.63
C ILE A 140 -3.85 0.53 -8.79
N SER A 141 -4.12 -0.78 -8.86
CA SER A 141 -4.99 -1.37 -9.89
C SER A 141 -6.44 -0.86 -9.85
N LEU A 142 -6.84 -0.26 -8.71
CA LEU A 142 -8.18 0.25 -8.43
C LEU A 142 -8.28 1.77 -8.48
N ALA A 143 -7.20 2.47 -8.84
CA ALA A 143 -7.19 3.93 -9.01
C ALA A 143 -8.11 4.36 -10.18
N PRO A 144 -9.22 5.08 -9.92
CA PRO A 144 -10.09 5.58 -10.99
C PRO A 144 -9.45 6.80 -11.68
N TYR A 145 -9.92 7.13 -12.88
CA TYR A 145 -9.48 8.29 -13.68
C TYR A 145 -8.02 8.24 -14.14
N VAL A 146 -7.40 7.06 -14.04
CA VAL A 146 -6.00 6.81 -14.42
C VAL A 146 -5.99 5.76 -15.52
N ASP A 147 -5.34 6.08 -16.64
CA ASP A 147 -5.20 5.11 -17.73
C ASP A 147 -4.31 3.92 -17.35
N ASP A 148 -4.37 2.85 -18.14
CA ASP A 148 -3.65 1.62 -17.86
C ASP A 148 -2.13 1.83 -17.84
N GLN A 149 -1.59 2.68 -18.71
CA GLN A 149 -0.15 2.92 -18.79
C GLN A 149 0.35 3.61 -17.51
N LEU A 150 -0.37 4.63 -17.05
CA LEU A 150 -0.03 5.35 -15.84
C LEU A 150 -0.18 4.47 -14.59
N ARG A 151 -1.18 3.58 -14.53
CA ARG A 151 -1.30 2.56 -13.47
C ARG A 151 -0.12 1.59 -13.46
N GLN A 152 0.33 1.13 -14.63
CA GLN A 152 1.52 0.28 -14.72
C GLN A 152 2.77 1.00 -14.22
N ASP A 153 2.92 2.26 -14.60
CA ASP A 153 4.05 3.08 -14.20
C ASP A 153 4.08 3.26 -12.67
N TRP A 154 2.95 3.59 -12.03
CA TRP A 154 2.83 3.68 -10.58
C TRP A 154 3.10 2.36 -9.87
N ALA A 155 2.61 1.24 -10.42
CA ALA A 155 2.85 -0.07 -9.84
C ALA A 155 4.34 -0.44 -9.84
N GLU A 156 5.04 -0.14 -10.93
CA GLU A 156 6.49 -0.33 -11.01
C GLU A 156 7.24 0.56 -10.02
N GLU A 157 6.86 1.85 -9.91
CA GLU A 157 7.43 2.77 -8.92
C GLU A 157 7.24 2.25 -7.49
N ALA A 158 6.04 1.79 -7.15
CA ALA A 158 5.73 1.26 -5.82
C ALA A 158 6.58 0.04 -5.43
N ILE A 159 6.94 -0.81 -6.39
CA ILE A 159 7.91 -1.89 -6.18
C ILE A 159 9.30 -1.31 -5.93
N CYS A 160 9.74 -0.37 -6.79
CA CYS A 160 11.06 0.26 -6.73
C CYS A 160 11.37 0.93 -5.38
N LEU A 161 10.35 1.35 -4.64
CA LEU A 161 10.49 1.92 -3.29
C LEU A 161 11.22 0.99 -2.30
N THR A 162 11.20 -0.32 -2.53
CA THR A 162 11.79 -1.29 -1.59
C THR A 162 12.49 -2.48 -2.25
N HIS A 163 12.03 -2.88 -3.43
CA HIS A 163 12.56 -3.98 -4.24
C HIS A 163 12.97 -3.39 -5.59
N GLY A 164 13.58 -4.19 -6.47
CA GLY A 164 13.98 -3.71 -7.79
C GLY A 164 14.12 -4.78 -8.84
N HIS A 165 13.88 -6.04 -8.48
CA HIS A 165 14.12 -7.15 -9.38
C HIS A 165 13.25 -7.03 -10.64
N PRO A 166 13.84 -7.19 -11.85
CA PRO A 166 13.13 -6.98 -13.11
C PRO A 166 11.83 -7.77 -13.23
N GLN A 167 11.79 -9.01 -12.71
CA GLN A 167 10.58 -9.85 -12.76
C GLN A 167 9.45 -9.29 -11.88
N LEU A 168 9.77 -8.76 -10.68
CA LEU A 168 8.75 -8.15 -9.81
C LEU A 168 8.21 -6.87 -10.44
N ARG A 169 9.06 -6.09 -11.09
CA ARG A 169 8.66 -4.86 -11.82
C ARG A 169 7.73 -5.19 -12.98
N GLU A 170 8.10 -6.15 -13.81
CA GLU A 170 7.27 -6.62 -14.93
C GLU A 170 5.92 -7.17 -14.45
N GLU A 171 5.95 -8.02 -13.42
CA GLU A 171 4.75 -8.60 -12.85
C GLU A 171 3.84 -7.55 -12.18
N ALA A 172 4.42 -6.53 -11.53
CA ALA A 172 3.65 -5.42 -10.96
C ALA A 172 2.94 -4.61 -12.05
N ARG A 173 3.63 -4.28 -13.14
CA ARG A 173 2.99 -3.66 -14.31
C ARG A 173 1.85 -4.52 -14.82
N ARG A 174 2.07 -5.82 -15.01
CA ARG A 174 1.02 -6.74 -15.45
C ARG A 174 -0.18 -6.73 -14.51
N ARG A 175 0.04 -6.81 -13.19
CA ARG A 175 -1.02 -6.81 -12.16
C ARG A 175 -1.79 -5.50 -12.08
N ALA A 176 -1.17 -4.36 -12.40
CA ALA A 176 -1.82 -3.04 -12.35
C ALA A 176 -3.02 -2.90 -13.29
N THR A 177 -3.07 -3.73 -14.35
CA THR A 177 -4.20 -3.75 -15.31
C THR A 177 -5.09 -4.99 -15.14
N LEU A 178 -4.72 -5.91 -14.24
CA LEU A 178 -5.59 -7.02 -13.89
C LEU A 178 -6.74 -6.51 -13.05
N ARG A 179 -7.90 -7.10 -13.29
CA ARG A 179 -9.07 -6.88 -12.46
C ARG A 179 -8.97 -7.82 -11.27
N PRO A 180 -8.90 -7.32 -10.03
CA PRO A 180 -8.98 -8.20 -8.87
C PRO A 180 -10.32 -8.92 -8.93
N ALA A 181 -10.27 -10.25 -8.85
CA ALA A 181 -11.49 -11.04 -8.74
C ALA A 181 -12.19 -10.64 -7.43
N PRO A 182 -13.53 -10.54 -7.41
CA PRO A 182 -14.24 -10.38 -6.15
C PRO A 182 -13.89 -11.57 -5.27
N GLU A 183 -13.23 -11.31 -4.14
CA GLU A 183 -12.88 -12.37 -3.19
C GLU A 183 -14.14 -12.81 -2.46
N GLU A 184 -14.25 -14.12 -2.17
CA GLU A 184 -15.38 -14.63 -1.41
C GLU A 184 -15.43 -13.97 -0.02
N ALA A 185 -16.64 -13.58 0.38
CA ALA A 185 -16.91 -12.97 1.68
C ALA A 185 -16.74 -14.02 2.79
N GLY A 186 -15.50 -14.15 3.29
CA GLY A 186 -15.16 -14.90 4.49
C GLY A 186 -15.00 -13.97 5.71
N PRO A 187 -15.02 -14.49 6.94
CA PRO A 187 -14.66 -13.73 8.13
C PRO A 187 -13.25 -13.14 8.00
N ARG A 188 -13.11 -11.83 8.22
CA ARG A 188 -11.83 -11.09 8.16
C ARG A 188 -11.49 -10.52 9.52
N HIS A 189 -10.21 -10.21 9.71
CA HIS A 189 -9.71 -9.58 10.93
C HIS A 189 -10.48 -8.29 11.29
N GLN A 190 -11.26 -8.33 12.37
CA GLN A 190 -12.24 -7.27 12.71
C GLN A 190 -11.61 -5.88 12.85
N LEU A 191 -10.54 -5.75 13.65
CA LEU A 191 -9.92 -4.44 13.89
C LEU A 191 -9.29 -3.83 12.64
N LEU A 192 -8.64 -4.65 11.81
CA LEU A 192 -8.11 -4.21 10.52
C LEU A 192 -9.23 -3.90 9.52
N GLY A 193 -10.39 -4.56 9.64
CA GLY A 193 -11.60 -4.22 8.90
C GLY A 193 -12.02 -2.77 9.12
N VAL A 194 -11.97 -2.27 10.36
CA VAL A 194 -12.27 -0.86 10.67
C VAL A 194 -11.30 0.11 9.97
N VAL A 195 -10.03 -0.27 9.83
CA VAL A 195 -9.03 0.52 9.07
C VAL A 195 -9.42 0.58 7.59
N VAL A 196 -9.82 -0.55 7.02
CA VAL A 196 -10.29 -0.62 5.63
C VAL A 196 -11.57 0.19 5.43
N GLU A 197 -12.54 0.13 6.35
CA GLU A 197 -13.78 0.91 6.30
C GLU A 197 -13.52 2.42 6.26
N ASP A 198 -12.63 2.93 7.13
CA ASP A 198 -12.25 4.35 7.11
C ASP A 198 -11.55 4.73 5.80
N LEU A 199 -10.61 3.88 5.34
CA LEU A 199 -9.90 4.11 4.09
C LEU A 199 -10.86 4.15 2.90
N VAL A 200 -11.82 3.22 2.83
CA VAL A 200 -12.88 3.15 1.81
C VAL A 200 -13.75 4.40 1.83
N LYS A 201 -14.16 4.86 3.02
CA LYS A 201 -14.96 6.08 3.15
C LYS A 201 -14.23 7.28 2.57
N ARG A 202 -12.94 7.43 2.87
CA ARG A 202 -12.12 8.54 2.36
C ARG A 202 -11.80 8.38 0.86
N TRP A 203 -11.61 7.15 0.38
CA TRP A 203 -11.48 6.82 -1.04
C TRP A 203 -12.70 7.30 -1.83
N LYS A 204 -13.90 6.84 -1.44
CA LYS A 204 -15.17 7.27 -2.06
C LYS A 204 -15.34 8.79 -2.03
N ALA A 205 -14.93 9.45 -0.94
CA ALA A 205 -15.01 10.91 -0.84
C ALA A 205 -14.01 11.65 -1.76
N ALA A 206 -12.86 11.05 -2.08
CA ALA A 206 -11.87 11.63 -2.98
C ALA A 206 -12.21 11.38 -4.46
N THR A 207 -13.01 10.36 -4.76
CA THR A 207 -13.29 9.90 -6.13
C THR A 207 -14.73 10.11 -6.58
N THR A 208 -15.58 10.75 -5.78
CA THR A 208 -16.96 11.16 -6.16
C THR A 208 -17.12 12.65 -6.00
#